data_AF-A0A7J9XTE5-F1
#
_entry.id   AF-A0A7J9XTE5-F1
#
_cell.length_a   1.000
_cell.length_b   1.000
_cell.length_c   1.000
_cell.angle_alpha   90.00
_cell.angle_beta   90.00
_cell.angle_gamma   90.00
#
_symmetry.space_group_name_H-M   'P 1'
#
loop_
_entity.id
_entity.type
_entity.pdbx_description
1 polymer ?
#
loop_
_entity_poly.entity_id
_entity_poly.type
_entity_poly.pdbx_seq_one_letter_code
_entity_poly.pdbx_strand_id
1 'polypeptide(L)'
;MARGLQTVMSVHVDEDTRIIRRVHPAEDRVTVDLRSAEEFVSDRVTLFAHQPDLVRLRDALTEVIAELVDARAAWAAEQSTEPPSAA
;
A
#
# COMPACT_ATOMS: atom_id res chain seq x y z
N MET A 1 -23.16 21.51 12.19
CA MET A 1 -22.40 20.95 11.06
C MET A 1 -21.05 20.48 11.57
N ALA A 2 -20.88 19.19 11.84
CA ALA A 2 -19.60 18.64 12.29
C ALA A 2 -18.71 18.45 11.06
N ARG A 3 -17.63 19.22 10.96
CA ARG A 3 -16.55 18.94 10.01
C ARG A 3 -15.92 17.62 10.44
N GLY A 4 -16.16 16.54 9.69
CA GLY A 4 -15.45 15.29 9.87
C GLY A 4 -13.95 15.54 9.69
N LEU A 5 -13.17 15.30 10.74
CA LEU A 5 -11.72 15.24 10.62
C LEU A 5 -11.39 14.06 9.70
N GLN A 6 -11.00 14.33 8.46
CA GLN A 6 -10.30 13.36 7.64
C GLN A 6 -8.89 13.22 8.21
N THR A 7 -8.70 12.22 9.08
CA THR A 7 -7.35 11.79 9.44
C THR A 7 -6.77 11.05 8.24
N VAL A 8 -5.79 11.67 7.57
CA VAL A 8 -4.99 11.00 6.55
C VAL A 8 -3.99 10.11 7.29
N MET A 9 -4.30 8.83 7.41
CA MET A 9 -3.34 7.83 7.88
C MET A 9 -2.44 7.47 6.70
N SER A 10 -1.16 7.82 6.80
CA SER A 10 -0.12 7.35 5.89
C SER A 10 0.53 6.13 6.50
N VAL A 11 0.37 4.98 5.84
CA VAL A 11 1.03 3.73 6.23
C VAL A 11 2.26 3.58 5.35
N HIS A 12 3.43 3.57 5.97
CA HIS A 12 4.70 3.26 5.29
C HIS A 12 5.00 1.77 5.51
N VAL A 13 5.36 1.08 4.45
CA VAL A 13 5.75 -0.33 4.48
C VAL A 13 7.24 -0.37 4.13
N ASP A 14 8.06 -0.60 5.14
CA ASP A 14 9.51 -0.74 5.00
C ASP A 14 9.88 -2.15 4.51
N GLU A 15 11.12 -2.34 4.03
CA GLU A 15 11.59 -3.62 3.48
C GLU A 15 11.51 -4.80 4.47
N ASP A 16 11.60 -4.51 5.77
CA ASP A 16 11.51 -5.49 6.84
C ASP A 16 10.07 -5.72 7.33
N THR A 17 9.10 -4.96 6.83
CA THR A 17 7.69 -5.06 7.23
C THR A 17 7.12 -6.42 6.85
N ARG A 18 6.71 -7.18 7.86
CA ARG A 18 6.05 -8.47 7.68
C ARG A 18 4.55 -8.27 7.52
N ILE A 19 4.02 -8.77 6.42
CA ILE A 19 2.58 -8.75 6.11
C ILE A 19 1.96 -10.10 6.48
N ILE A 20 1.05 -10.11 7.44
CA ILE A 20 0.33 -11.33 7.86
C ILE A 20 -1.14 -11.18 7.51
N ARG A 21 -1.61 -11.99 6.56
CA ARG A 21 -3.02 -12.02 6.13
C ARG A 21 -3.78 -13.14 6.83
N ARG A 22 -4.98 -12.85 7.34
CA ARG A 22 -5.97 -13.87 7.78
C ARG A 22 -7.31 -13.65 7.10
N VAL A 23 -7.91 -14.74 6.63
CA VAL A 23 -9.21 -14.73 5.94
C VAL A 23 -10.23 -15.46 6.82
N HIS A 24 -11.37 -14.83 7.06
CA HIS A 24 -12.49 -15.32 7.86
C HIS A 24 -13.73 -15.39 6.95
N PRO A 25 -13.88 -16.46 6.14
CA PRO A 25 -14.91 -16.53 5.11
C PRO A 25 -16.33 -16.55 5.68
N ALA A 26 -16.53 -17.11 6.87
CA ALA A 26 -17.84 -17.13 7.53
C ALA A 26 -18.31 -15.73 7.99
N GLU A 27 -17.41 -14.76 8.04
CA GLU A 27 -17.67 -13.39 8.50
C GLU A 27 -17.48 -12.37 7.37
N ASP A 28 -17.25 -12.81 6.12
CA ASP A 28 -16.84 -11.98 4.99
C ASP A 28 -15.72 -10.99 5.36
N ARG A 29 -14.76 -11.45 6.18
CA ARG A 29 -13.74 -10.60 6.78
C ARG A 29 -12.34 -11.02 6.39
N VAL A 30 -11.51 -10.05 6.01
CA VAL A 30 -10.06 -10.21 5.88
C VAL A 30 -9.36 -9.26 6.84
N THR A 31 -8.33 -9.76 7.51
CA THR A 31 -7.43 -8.94 8.32
C THR A 31 -6.03 -9.00 7.74
N VAL A 32 -5.37 -7.85 7.68
CA VAL A 32 -3.97 -7.69 7.31
C VAL A 32 -3.27 -7.03 8.47
N ASP A 33 -2.37 -7.76 9.11
CA ASP A 33 -1.48 -7.22 10.14
C ASP A 33 -0.16 -6.85 9.46
N LEU A 34 0.24 -5.58 9.58
CA LEU A 34 1.57 -5.09 9.25
C LEU A 34 2.38 -5.05 10.54
N ARG A 35 3.54 -5.71 10.53
CA ARG A 35 4.44 -5.74 11.69
C ARG A 35 5.83 -5.29 11.25
N SER A 36 6.33 -4.22 11.88
CA SER A 36 7.74 -3.87 11.79
C SER A 36 8.57 -4.91 12.56
N ALA A 37 9.79 -5.19 12.10
CA ALA A 37 10.71 -6.05 12.84
C ALA A 37 11.27 -5.34 14.10
N GLU A 38 11.30 -4.01 14.08
CA GLU A 38 11.96 -3.18 15.10
C GLU A 38 10.97 -2.61 16.13
N GLU A 39 9.71 -2.37 15.74
CA GLU A 39 8.68 -1.86 16.64
C GLU A 39 7.56 -2.88 16.89
N PHE A 40 7.17 -3.03 18.16
CA PHE A 40 5.97 -3.75 18.58
C PHE A 40 4.65 -3.10 18.08
N VAL A 41 4.74 -2.13 17.18
CA VAL A 41 3.60 -1.50 16.53
C VAL A 41 3.11 -2.44 15.44
N SER A 42 1.92 -2.97 15.66
CA SER A 42 1.19 -3.75 14.67
C SER A 42 0.01 -2.93 14.20
N ASP A 43 0.06 -2.49 12.94
CA ASP A 43 -1.10 -1.91 12.31
C ASP A 43 -1.97 -3.02 11.75
N ARG A 44 -3.22 -3.09 12.21
CA ARG A 44 -4.21 -4.05 11.74
C ARG A 44 -5.23 -3.34 10.87
N VAL A 45 -5.24 -3.71 9.59
CA VAL A 45 -6.30 -3.34 8.66
C VAL A 45 -7.33 -4.46 8.64
N THR A 46 -8.59 -4.13 8.92
CA THR A 46 -9.72 -5.08 8.82
C THR A 46 -10.66 -4.63 7.72
N LEU A 47 -10.92 -5.52 6.77
CA LEU A 47 -11.82 -5.31 5.64
C LEU A 47 -12.98 -6.30 5.77
N PHE A 48 -14.21 -5.78 5.71
CA PHE A 48 -15.43 -6.57 5.62
C PHE A 48 -15.97 -6.43 4.19
N ALA A 49 -15.83 -7.48 3.38
CA ALA A 49 -16.26 -7.52 2.00
C ALA A 49 -16.39 -8.97 1.52
N HIS A 50 -17.32 -9.21 0.60
CA HIS A 50 -17.47 -10.52 0.00
C HIS A 50 -16.24 -10.91 -0.84
N GLN A 51 -16.00 -12.21 -0.97
CA GLN A 51 -14.88 -12.76 -1.74
C GLN A 51 -14.68 -12.12 -3.15
N PRO A 52 -15.71 -11.98 -4.01
CA PRO A 52 -15.51 -11.37 -5.33
C PRO A 52 -15.07 -9.91 -5.26
N ASP A 53 -15.53 -9.14 -4.26
CA ASP A 53 -15.15 -7.75 -4.10
C ASP A 53 -13.71 -7.61 -3.61
N LEU A 54 -13.25 -8.51 -2.75
CA LEU A 54 -11.85 -8.59 -2.31
C LEU A 54 -10.90 -8.93 -3.47
N VAL A 55 -11.33 -9.80 -4.39
CA VAL A 55 -10.57 -10.11 -5.61
C VAL A 55 -10.45 -8.87 -6.49
N ARG A 56 -11.56 -8.16 -6.73
CA ARG A 56 -11.56 -6.92 -7.51
C ARG A 56 -10.67 -5.85 -6.88
N LEU A 57 -10.74 -5.68 -5.56
CA LEU A 57 -9.88 -4.74 -4.84
C LEU A 57 -8.40 -5.08 -4.99
N ARG A 58 -8.03 -6.36 -4.87
CA ARG A 58 -6.65 -6.81 -5.10
C ARG A 58 -6.17 -6.48 -6.51
N ASP A 59 -7.00 -6.75 -7.51
CA ASP A 59 -6.61 -6.54 -8.91
C ASP A 59 -6.42 -5.05 -9.20
N ALA A 60 -7.34 -4.19 -8.74
CA ALA A 60 -7.22 -2.74 -8.86
C ALA A 60 -5.97 -2.19 -8.14
N LEU A 61 -5.67 -2.68 -6.92
CA LEU A 61 -4.45 -2.27 -6.20
C LEU A 61 -3.18 -2.70 -6.93
N THR A 62 -3.19 -3.87 -7.57
CA THR A 62 -2.05 -4.37 -8.35
C THR A 62 -1.77 -3.48 -9.56
N GLU A 63 -2.82 -3.04 -10.25
CA GLU A 63 -2.73 -2.12 -11.39
C GLU A 63 -2.14 -0.76 -10.97
N VAL A 64 -2.67 -0.17 -9.90
CA VAL A 64 -2.15 1.11 -9.36
C VAL A 64 -0.68 1.00 -8.94
N ILE A 65 -0.27 -0.11 -8.32
CA ILE A 65 1.14 -0.31 -7.94
C ILE A 65 2.03 -0.37 -9.19
N ALA A 66 1.59 -1.07 -10.25
CA ALA A 66 2.34 -1.13 -11.50
C ALA A 66 2.51 0.26 -12.13
N GLU A 67 1.43 1.04 -12.21
CA GLU A 67 1.47 2.42 -12.71
C GLU A 67 2.44 3.31 -11.91
N LEU A 68 2.45 3.18 -10.58
CA LEU A 68 3.37 3.94 -9.73
C LEU A 68 4.82 3.53 -9.92
N VAL A 69 5.09 2.24 -10.13
CA VAL A 69 6.44 1.74 -10.43
C VAL A 69 6.93 2.29 -11.77
N ASP A 70 6.08 2.25 -12.80
CA ASP A 70 6.40 2.76 -14.12
C ASP A 70 6.63 4.28 -14.10
N ALA A 71 5.76 5.03 -13.39
CA ALA A 71 5.92 6.47 -13.20
C ALA A 71 7.22 6.82 -12.47
N ARG A 72 7.58 6.04 -11.44
CA ARG A 72 8.86 6.22 -10.72
C ARG A 72 10.06 5.94 -11.63
N ALA A 73 9.99 4.91 -12.49
CA ALA A 73 11.05 4.59 -13.44
C ALA A 73 11.22 5.69 -14.50
N ALA A 74 10.12 6.21 -15.04
CA ALA A 74 10.13 7.34 -15.97
C ALA A 74 10.77 8.59 -15.33
N TRP A 75 10.36 8.93 -14.12
CA TRP A 75 10.91 10.06 -13.37
C TRP A 75 12.41 9.91 -13.06
N ALA A 76 12.88 8.69 -12.77
CA ALA A 76 14.30 8.41 -12.57
C ALA A 76 15.11 8.53 -13.88
N ALA A 77 14.54 8.12 -15.01
CA ALA A 77 15.16 8.25 -16.33
C ALA A 77 15.28 9.72 -16.78
N GLU A 78 14.27 10.53 -16.50
CA GLU A 78 14.30 11.98 -16.73
C GLU A 78 15.40 12.67 -15.93
N GLN A 79 15.57 12.32 -14.65
CA GLN A 79 16.65 12.86 -13.80
C GLN A 79 18.05 12.39 -14.21
N SER A 80 18.16 11.19 -14.77
CA SER A 80 19.44 10.64 -15.24
C SER A 80 19.90 11.25 -16.58
N THR A 81 19.06 12.06 -17.22
CA THR A 81 19.32 12.77 -18.48
C THR A 81 19.74 14.23 -18.24
N GLU A 82 20.40 14.55 -17.12
CA GLU A 82 21.17 15.79 -17.02
C GLU A 82 22.56 15.54 -17.64
N PRO A 83 22.91 16.15 -18.79
CA PRO A 83 24.25 16.01 -19.35
C PRO A 83 25.27 16.66 -18.40
N PRO A 84 26.51 16.15 -18.30
CA PRO A 84 27.57 16.88 -17.60
C PRO A 84 27.74 18.24 -18.29
N SER A 85 27.25 19.30 -17.67
CA SER A 85 27.59 20.66 -18.06
C SER A 85 29.11 20.78 -17.98
N ALA A 86 29.69 21.03 -19.14
CA ALA A 86 31.09 20.85 -19.46
C ALA A 86 32.05 21.73 -18.64
N ALA A 87 33.30 21.26 -18.65
CA ALA A 87 34.55 21.88 -18.21
C ALA A 87 34.73 23.37 -18.54
#